data_AF-A0A0G4R3Y3-F1
#
_entry.id   AF-A0A0G4R3Y3-F1
#
_cell.length_a   1.000
_cell.length_b   1.000
_cell.length_c   1.000
_cell.angle_alpha   90.00
_cell.angle_beta   90.00
_cell.angle_gamma   90.00
#
_symmetry.space_group_name_H-M   'P 1'
#
loop_
_entity.id
_entity.type
_entity.pdbx_description
1 polymer ?
#
loop_
_entity_poly.entity_id
_entity_poly.type
_entity_poly.pdbx_seq_one_letter_code
_entity_poly.pdbx_strand_id
1 'polypeptide(L)' 'LDFLMTTTCLYSDIVVPTATWYEKNDLNTIDMHPFIHPLSAAVDPAWESRADWEIYK' A
#
# COMPACT_ATOMS: atom_id res chain seq x y z
N LEU A 1 5.74 6.12 4.99
CA LEU A 1 4.90 4.91 4.78
C LEU A 1 5.24 4.42 3.40
N ASP A 2 5.92 3.28 3.32
CA ASP A 2 6.34 2.72 2.04
C ASP A 2 6.58 1.22 2.21
N PHE A 3 6.42 0.46 1.14
CA PHE A 3 6.71 -0.98 1.09
C PHE A 3 8.12 -1.22 0.53
N LEU A 4 8.77 -0.19 0.00
CA LEU A 4 10.18 -0.19 -0.42
C LEU A 4 10.96 0.91 0.29
N MET A 5 12.28 0.73 0.37
CA MET A 5 13.18 1.76 0.89
C MET A 5 13.46 2.82 -0.18
N THR A 6 12.48 3.68 -0.45
CA THR A 6 12.62 4.79 -1.41
C THR A 6 13.58 5.87 -0.90
N THR A 7 14.03 6.76 -1.79
CA THR A 7 14.90 7.88 -1.40
C THR A 7 14.26 8.76 -0.33
N THR A 8 12.95 8.99 -0.39
CA THR A 8 12.21 9.71 0.65
C THR A 8 12.30 8.99 1.99
N CYS A 9 12.13 7.66 2.01
CA CYS A 9 12.29 6.88 3.23
C CYS A 9 13.72 6.98 3.78
N LEU A 10 14.74 7.04 2.92
CA LEU A 10 16.15 7.06 3.33
C LEU A 10 16.51 8.36 4.08
N TYR A 11 15.84 9.46 3.73
CA TYR A 11 16.00 10.76 4.38
C TYR A 11 14.89 11.07 5.40
N SER A 12 14.05 10.09 5.76
CA SER A 12 13.00 10.25 6.78
C SER A 12 13.50 9.79 8.15
N ASP A 13 13.05 10.45 9.22
CA ASP A 13 13.38 10.04 10.59
C ASP A 13 12.71 8.72 11.01
N ILE A 14 11.50 8.47 10.50
CA ILE A 14 10.69 7.29 10.80
C ILE A 14 10.13 6.71 9.51
N VAL A 15 10.30 5.40 9.35
CA VAL A 15 9.71 4.62 8.25
C VAL A 15 8.82 3.54 8.86
N VAL A 16 7.58 3.47 8.39
CA VAL A 16 6.58 2.48 8.81
C VAL A 16 6.26 1.62 7.58
N PRO A 17 6.34 0.28 7.70
CA PRO A 17 6.11 -0.62 6.57
C PRO A 17 4.62 -0.66 6.19
N THR A 18 4.32 -0.36 4.93
CA THR A 18 2.96 -0.49 4.38
C THR A 18 2.81 -1.76 3.54
N ALA A 19 1.59 -2.26 3.41
CA ALA A 19 1.27 -3.43 2.60
C ALA A 19 1.36 -3.11 1.09
N THR A 20 1.85 -4.07 0.30
CA THR A 20 1.88 -3.96 -1.16
C THR A 20 0.47 -4.03 -1.75
N TRP A 21 0.35 -3.76 -3.06
CA TRP A 21 -0.93 -3.79 -3.76
C TRP A 21 -1.63 -5.16 -3.75
N TYR A 22 -0.87 -6.24 -3.55
CA TYR A 22 -1.39 -7.61 -3.47
C TYR A 22 -1.68 -8.07 -2.05
N GLU A 23 -1.57 -7.18 -1.07
CA GLU A 23 -1.75 -7.49 0.35
C GLU A 23 -2.82 -6.60 1.00
N LYS A 24 -3.56 -5.80 0.20
CA LYS A 24 -4.60 -4.89 0.70
C LYS A 24 -5.80 -4.78 -0.22
N ASN A 25 -6.91 -4.33 0.35
CA ASN A 25 -8.16 -4.08 -0.37
C ASN A 25 -8.32 -2.57 -0.62
N ASP A 26 -8.45 -2.18 -1.90
CA ASP A 26 -8.65 -0.80 -2.31
C ASP A 26 -9.36 -0.72 -3.69
N LEU A 27 -9.68 0.47 -4.19
CA LEU A 27 -10.28 0.69 -5.51
C LEU A 27 -9.35 1.52 -6.40
N ASN A 28 -9.28 1.17 -7.68
CA ASN A 28 -8.50 1.90 -8.68
C ASN A 28 -9.32 2.21 -9.96
N THR A 29 -9.14 3.43 -10.46
CA THR A 29 -9.67 3.94 -11.73
C THR A 29 -8.61 4.81 -12.41
N ILE A 30 -8.63 4.89 -13.74
CA ILE A 30 -7.75 5.79 -14.51
C ILE A 30 -8.52 6.52 -15.63
N ASP A 31 -8.04 7.68 -16.05
CA ASP A 31 -8.71 8.53 -17.06
C ASP A 31 -8.84 7.86 -18.45
N MET A 32 -8.02 6.85 -18.75
CA MET A 32 -8.01 6.20 -20.06
C MET A 32 -9.23 5.32 -20.32
N HIS A 33 -9.95 4.89 -19.28
CA HIS A 33 -11.08 3.98 -19.44
C HIS A 33 -12.17 4.19 -18.38
N PRO A 34 -13.44 3.92 -18.68
CA PRO A 34 -14.56 4.10 -17.74
C PRO A 34 -14.77 2.91 -16.78
N PHE A 35 -13.77 2.05 -16.59
CA PHE A 35 -13.87 0.89 -15.71
C PHE A 35 -13.26 1.13 -14.33
N ILE A 36 -13.89 0.55 -13.31
CA ILE A 36 -13.41 0.48 -11.92
C ILE A 36 -12.98 -0.94 -11.59
N HIS A 37 -11.82 -1.09 -10.95
CA HIS A 37 -11.27 -2.39 -10.58
C HIS A 37 -10.71 -2.36 -9.15
N PRO A 38 -10.90 -3.45 -8.38
CA PRO A 38 -10.36 -3.53 -7.03
C PRO A 38 -8.90 -3.97 -7.00
N LEU A 39 -8.18 -3.52 -5.97
CA LEU A 39 -7.05 -4.23 -5.42
C LEU A 39 -7.59 -5.20 -4.39
N SER A 40 -7.10 -6.43 -4.39
CA SER A 40 -7.52 -7.46 -3.42
C SER A 40 -6.29 -8.12 -2.84
N ALA A 41 -6.34 -8.38 -1.53
CA ALA A 41 -5.30 -9.10 -0.83
C ALA A 41 -5.27 -10.55 -1.33
N ALA A 42 -4.22 -10.91 -2.05
CA ALA A 42 -3.93 -12.29 -2.45
C ALA A 42 -3.40 -13.11 -1.27
N VAL A 43 -2.64 -12.45 -0.38
CA VAL A 43 -2.14 -12.98 0.89
C VAL A 43 -2.20 -11.88 1.95
N ASP A 44 -2.12 -12.27 3.22
CA ASP A 44 -2.01 -11.32 4.31
C ASP A 44 -0.70 -10.51 4.20
N PRO A 45 -0.67 -9.24 4.65
CA PRO A 45 0.54 -8.41 4.64
C PRO A 45 1.74 -9.13 5.26
N ALA A 46 2.84 -9.23 4.51
CA ALA A 46 4.02 -9.89 5.00
C ALA A 46 4.67 -9.14 6.18
N TRP A 47 5.25 -9.89 7.11
CA TRP A 47 5.92 -9.39 8.31
C TRP A 47 5.02 -8.49 9.18
N GLU A 48 5.49 -7.30 9.55
CA GLU A 48 4.74 -6.31 10.34
C GLU A 48 4.13 -5.21 9.46
N SER A 49 4.09 -5.42 8.13
CA SER A 49 3.42 -4.48 7.23
C SER A 49 1.93 -4.46 7.48
N ARG A 50 1.30 -3.30 7.25
CA ARG A 50 -0.14 -3.10 7.42
C ARG A 50 -0.69 -2.28 6.26
N ALA A 51 -1.97 -2.43 5.96
CA ALA A 51 -2.61 -1.55 4.97
C ALA A 51 -2.56 -0.10 5.46
N ASP A 52 -2.40 0.86 4.55
CA ASP A 52 -2.32 2.29 4.91
C ASP A 52 -3.50 2.73 5.78
N TRP A 53 -4.70 2.22 5.48
CA TRP A 53 -5.91 2.43 6.26
C TRP A 53 -5.77 2.00 7.73
N GLU A 54 -5.18 0.83 7.99
CA GLU A 54 -5.01 0.30 9.35
C GLU A 54 -3.91 1.01 10.13
N ILE A 55 -2.96 1.64 9.44
CA ILE A 55 -1.87 2.40 10.08
C ILE A 55 -2.39 3.74 10.62
N TYR A 56 -3.36 4.35 9.94
CA TYR A 56 -3.95 5.63 10.34
C TYR A 56 -5.19 5.51 11.24
N LYS A 57 -5.81 4.33 11.30
CA LYS A 57 -7.00 4.03 12.11
C LYS A 57 -6.70 4.07 13.61
#